data_AF-A0A2H5WDR3-F1
#
_entry.id   AF-A0A2H5WDR3-F1
#
_cell.length_a   1.000
_cell.length_b   1.000
_cell.length_c   1.000
_cell.angle_alpha   90.00
_cell.angle_beta   90.00
_cell.angle_gamma   90.00
#
_symmetry.space_group_name_H-M   'P 1'
#
loop_
_entity.id
_entity.type
_entity.pdbx_description
1 polymer ?
#
loop_
_entity_poly.entity_id
_entity_poly.type
_entity_poly.pdbx_seq_one_letter_code
_entity_poly.pdbx_strand_id
1 'polypeptide(L)'
;MRPTTRDRLLLPVLLPVGLLVVIGLVLVGFSRILLSVPKAAATATALVAALAIVVLSSVVASRRVVSLGSLAGLVGAVAGVAMLAGGLAVAATGGAATEGEGGGGTEVTIVAANIAFQQAEITVPAGEPFRIRFRNQDAGVQHNVEIFAGAEVAGDPVFKGEIVTGPTEVVYEVPALEPGDHAFNCVIHPNMQGVIHAVEAGGGGPRLTVKAENIAFDTDRIELPADTPSTIVFENLDAGVQHNIAIYADDTLAEVLFKGELVTGPTTVEYAVPPLPAGEYYFHCDVHPNMNGTVVVGAGASGATGATGPTGG
;
A
#
# COMPACT_ATOMS: atom_id res chain seq x y z
N MET A 1 3.59 -17.79 -69.19
CA MET A 1 4.27 -16.74 -68.40
C MET A 1 5.14 -17.43 -67.36
N ARG A 2 6.45 -17.15 -67.28
CA ARG A 2 7.34 -17.78 -66.28
C ARG A 2 7.01 -17.17 -64.90
N PRO A 3 6.71 -17.97 -63.86
CA PRO A 3 6.55 -17.42 -62.52
C PRO A 3 7.86 -16.75 -62.11
N THR A 4 7.78 -15.49 -61.72
CA THR A 4 8.95 -14.68 -61.37
C THR A 4 9.61 -15.24 -60.10
N THR A 5 10.90 -15.00 -59.91
CA THR A 5 11.68 -15.45 -58.74
C THR A 5 11.06 -15.06 -57.40
N ARG A 6 10.20 -14.03 -57.37
CA ARG A 6 9.38 -13.63 -56.22
C ARG A 6 8.42 -14.75 -55.77
N ASP A 7 7.79 -15.48 -56.68
CA ASP A 7 6.78 -16.51 -56.33
C ASP A 7 7.39 -17.79 -55.76
N ARG A 8 8.65 -18.10 -56.10
CA ARG A 8 9.30 -19.37 -55.73
C ARG A 8 10.03 -19.34 -54.39
N LEU A 9 10.43 -18.16 -53.91
CA LEU A 9 11.20 -18.00 -52.68
C LEU A 9 10.51 -17.10 -51.65
N LEU A 10 9.83 -16.03 -52.05
CA LEU A 10 9.22 -15.11 -51.09
C LEU A 10 7.95 -15.69 -50.46
N LEU A 11 7.09 -16.33 -51.24
CA LEU A 11 5.85 -16.91 -50.72
C LEU A 11 6.07 -18.01 -49.66
N PRO A 12 6.96 -19.01 -49.87
CA PRO A 12 7.17 -20.07 -48.87
C PRO A 12 7.90 -19.61 -47.61
N VAL A 13 8.59 -18.46 -47.64
CA VAL A 13 9.29 -17.90 -46.46
C VAL A 13 8.44 -16.83 -45.75
N LEU A 14 7.76 -15.96 -46.47
CA LEU A 14 6.92 -14.91 -45.88
C LEU A 14 5.69 -15.49 -45.18
N LEU A 15 5.15 -16.61 -45.65
CA LEU A 15 3.97 -17.23 -45.04
C LEU A 15 4.25 -17.76 -43.62
N PRO A 16 5.28 -18.59 -43.35
CA PRO A 16 5.59 -19.03 -41.99
C PRO A 16 6.05 -17.87 -41.09
N VAL A 17 6.82 -16.91 -41.61
CA VAL A 17 7.25 -15.74 -40.83
C VAL A 17 6.06 -14.86 -40.45
N GLY A 18 5.18 -14.56 -41.40
CA GLY A 18 3.95 -13.80 -41.13
C GLY A 18 3.03 -14.51 -40.14
N LEU A 19 2.91 -15.85 -40.25
CA LEU A 19 2.16 -16.66 -39.29
C LEU A 19 2.73 -16.56 -37.87
N LEU A 20 4.05 -16.66 -37.72
CA LEU A 20 4.72 -16.53 -36.41
C LEU A 20 4.51 -15.15 -35.78
N VAL A 21 4.56 -14.08 -36.59
CA VAL A 21 4.28 -12.71 -36.11
C VAL A 21 2.84 -12.60 -35.61
N VAL A 22 1.87 -13.12 -36.36
CA VAL A 22 0.46 -13.11 -35.95
C VAL A 22 0.25 -13.93 -34.67
N ILE A 23 0.86 -15.12 -34.58
CA ILE A 23 0.81 -15.95 -33.36
C ILE A 23 1.41 -15.17 -32.18
N GLY A 24 2.57 -14.54 -32.35
CA GLY A 24 3.21 -13.74 -31.31
C GLY A 24 2.32 -12.60 -30.81
N LEU A 25 1.68 -11.84 -31.72
CA LEU A 25 0.75 -10.77 -31.35
C LEU A 25 -0.46 -11.29 -30.59
N VAL A 26 -1.04 -12.41 -31.03
CA VAL A 26 -2.17 -13.04 -30.34
C VAL A 26 -1.77 -13.53 -28.95
N LEU A 27 -0.60 -14.16 -28.81
CA LEU A 27 -0.09 -14.63 -27.52
C LEU A 27 0.18 -13.48 -26.55
N VAL A 28 0.79 -12.38 -27.02
CA VAL A 28 1.05 -11.20 -26.18
C VAL A 28 -0.27 -10.54 -25.75
N GLY A 29 -1.23 -10.38 -26.66
CA GLY A 29 -2.54 -9.82 -26.34
C GLY A 29 -3.31 -10.69 -25.36
N PHE A 30 -3.32 -12.01 -25.57
CA PHE A 30 -4.00 -12.95 -24.69
C PHE A 30 -3.33 -13.07 -23.31
N SER A 31 -1.99 -13.02 -23.27
CA SER A 31 -1.21 -12.98 -22.02
C SER A 31 -1.58 -11.76 -21.18
N ARG A 32 -1.66 -10.57 -21.79
CA ARG A 32 -2.08 -9.34 -21.12
C ARG A 32 -3.48 -9.45 -20.52
N ILE A 33 -4.42 -10.07 -21.24
CA ILE A 33 -5.79 -10.30 -20.76
C ILE A 33 -5.82 -11.29 -19.59
N LEU A 34 -5.07 -12.38 -19.65
CA LEU A 34 -5.02 -13.36 -18.56
C LEU A 34 -4.31 -12.83 -17.31
N LEU A 35 -3.30 -11.98 -17.48
CA LEU A 35 -2.60 -11.33 -16.36
C LEU A 35 -3.44 -10.23 -15.69
N SER A 36 -4.45 -9.68 -16.37
CA SER A 36 -5.34 -8.67 -15.79
C SER A 36 -6.53 -9.25 -15.03
N VAL A 37 -6.70 -10.57 -14.98
CA VAL A 37 -7.84 -11.22 -14.31
C VAL A 37 -7.38 -12.15 -13.17
N PRO A 38 -8.20 -12.35 -12.12
CA PRO A 38 -7.86 -13.23 -11.00
C PRO A 38 -7.54 -14.66 -11.44
N LYS A 39 -6.69 -15.40 -10.71
CA LYS A 39 -6.23 -16.76 -11.06
C LYS A 39 -7.39 -17.72 -11.41
N ALA A 40 -8.48 -17.66 -10.65
CA ALA A 40 -9.68 -18.46 -10.93
C ALA A 40 -10.35 -18.06 -12.26
N ALA A 41 -10.56 -16.77 -12.49
CA ALA A 41 -11.12 -16.24 -13.74
C ALA A 41 -10.20 -16.47 -14.95
N ALA A 42 -8.88 -16.44 -14.77
CA ALA A 42 -7.89 -16.72 -15.81
C ALA A 42 -8.03 -18.15 -16.33
N THR A 43 -8.15 -19.15 -15.44
CA THR A 43 -8.33 -20.55 -15.84
C THR A 43 -9.65 -20.77 -16.59
N ALA A 44 -10.75 -20.18 -16.12
CA ALA A 44 -12.05 -20.25 -16.79
C ALA A 44 -12.01 -19.60 -18.18
N THR A 45 -11.44 -18.39 -18.28
CA THR A 45 -11.28 -17.65 -19.54
C THR A 45 -10.43 -18.43 -20.54
N ALA A 46 -9.34 -19.05 -20.09
CA ALA A 46 -8.47 -19.87 -20.91
C ALA A 46 -9.19 -21.11 -21.47
N LEU A 47 -9.96 -21.82 -20.64
CA LEU A 47 -10.73 -22.99 -21.08
C LEU A 47 -11.82 -22.62 -22.10
N VAL A 48 -12.54 -21.51 -21.88
CA VAL A 48 -13.58 -21.05 -22.81
C VAL A 48 -12.96 -20.60 -24.13
N ALA A 49 -11.84 -19.86 -24.10
CA ALA A 49 -11.13 -19.46 -25.31
C ALA A 49 -10.62 -20.68 -26.09
N ALA A 50 -10.04 -21.68 -25.42
CA ALA A 50 -9.58 -22.91 -26.04
C ALA A 50 -10.75 -23.68 -26.70
N LEU A 51 -11.88 -23.81 -26.02
CA LEU A 51 -13.08 -24.47 -26.57
C LEU A 51 -13.62 -23.71 -27.78
N ALA A 52 -13.67 -22.38 -27.71
CA ALA A 52 -14.13 -21.53 -28.82
C ALA A 52 -13.23 -21.69 -30.06
N ILE A 53 -11.91 -21.75 -29.87
CA ILE A 53 -10.96 -22.02 -30.95
C ILE A 53 -11.29 -23.34 -31.63
N VAL A 54 -11.42 -24.43 -30.87
CA VAL A 54 -11.68 -25.77 -31.42
C VAL A 54 -12.99 -25.79 -32.21
N VAL A 55 -14.06 -25.24 -31.63
CA VAL A 55 -15.40 -25.23 -32.25
C VAL A 55 -15.40 -24.38 -33.53
N LEU A 56 -14.89 -23.15 -33.47
CA LEU A 56 -14.87 -22.25 -34.61
C LEU A 56 -13.96 -22.80 -35.72
N SER A 57 -12.80 -23.37 -35.38
CA SER A 57 -11.90 -24.00 -36.35
C SER A 57 -12.55 -25.20 -37.02
N SER A 58 -13.30 -26.02 -36.28
CA SER A 58 -14.06 -27.14 -36.84
C SER A 58 -15.13 -26.66 -37.84
N VAL A 59 -15.85 -25.58 -37.51
CA VAL A 59 -16.87 -25.00 -38.41
C VAL A 59 -16.24 -24.45 -39.69
N VAL A 60 -15.12 -23.74 -39.59
CA VAL A 60 -14.40 -23.22 -40.76
C VAL A 60 -13.84 -24.37 -41.61
N ALA A 61 -13.26 -25.39 -40.99
CA ALA A 61 -12.74 -26.58 -41.68
C ALA A 61 -13.84 -27.37 -42.42
N SER A 62 -15.08 -27.29 -41.96
CA SER A 62 -16.23 -27.95 -42.59
C SER A 62 -16.73 -27.23 -43.87
N ARG A 63 -16.21 -26.03 -44.18
CA ARG A 63 -16.60 -25.29 -45.39
C ARG A 63 -15.84 -25.81 -46.61
N ARG A 64 -16.55 -25.98 -47.74
CA ARG A 64 -15.95 -26.43 -49.01
C ARG A 64 -14.90 -25.47 -49.58
N VAL A 65 -14.98 -24.18 -49.23
CA VAL A 65 -14.04 -23.14 -49.67
C VAL A 65 -13.74 -22.21 -48.50
N VAL A 66 -12.47 -22.12 -48.10
CA VAL A 66 -12.03 -21.25 -47.01
C VAL A 66 -11.50 -19.95 -47.61
N SER A 67 -12.24 -18.86 -47.45
CA SER A 67 -11.78 -17.52 -47.86
C SER A 67 -10.96 -16.86 -46.76
N LEU A 68 -10.10 -15.91 -47.12
CA LEU A 68 -9.33 -15.12 -46.15
C LEU A 68 -10.25 -14.42 -45.13
N GLY A 69 -11.43 -13.99 -45.57
CA GLY A 69 -12.46 -13.41 -44.70
C GLY A 69 -13.05 -14.41 -43.69
N SER A 70 -13.13 -15.70 -44.05
CA SER A 70 -13.58 -16.74 -43.11
C SER A 70 -12.54 -16.99 -42.01
N LEU A 71 -11.25 -16.90 -42.34
CA LEU A 71 -10.14 -17.01 -41.38
C LEU A 71 -10.06 -15.78 -40.48
N ALA A 72 -10.16 -14.57 -41.05
CA ALA A 72 -10.18 -13.33 -40.27
C ALA A 72 -11.39 -13.27 -39.33
N GLY A 73 -12.56 -13.71 -39.79
CA GLY A 73 -13.77 -13.82 -38.98
C GLY A 73 -13.62 -14.80 -37.82
N LEU A 74 -12.89 -15.91 -38.01
CA LEU A 74 -12.60 -16.86 -36.94
C LEU A 74 -11.70 -16.25 -35.85
N VAL A 75 -10.62 -15.56 -36.25
CA VAL A 75 -9.74 -14.89 -35.28
C VAL A 75 -10.50 -13.85 -34.47
N GLY A 76 -11.34 -13.04 -35.14
CA GLY A 76 -12.19 -12.06 -34.47
C GLY A 76 -13.22 -12.69 -33.54
N ALA A 77 -13.86 -13.79 -33.95
CA ALA A 77 -14.84 -14.51 -33.13
C ALA A 77 -14.19 -15.15 -31.89
N VAL A 78 -13.01 -15.76 -32.03
CA VAL A 78 -12.24 -16.31 -30.90
C VAL A 78 -11.87 -15.20 -29.92
N ALA A 79 -11.34 -14.07 -30.42
CA ALA A 79 -10.98 -12.94 -29.58
C ALA A 79 -12.22 -12.36 -28.84
N GLY A 80 -13.35 -12.23 -29.54
CA GLY A 80 -14.61 -11.78 -28.95
C GLY A 80 -15.14 -12.71 -27.86
N VAL A 81 -15.09 -14.04 -28.10
CA VAL A 81 -15.49 -15.03 -27.09
C VAL A 81 -14.54 -15.00 -25.88
N ALA A 82 -13.24 -14.85 -26.10
CA ALA A 82 -12.27 -14.71 -25.01
C ALA A 82 -12.52 -13.45 -24.15
N MET A 83 -12.81 -12.30 -24.78
CA MET A 83 -13.13 -11.06 -24.05
C MET A 83 -14.44 -11.17 -23.26
N LEU A 84 -15.48 -11.73 -23.87
CA LEU A 84 -16.77 -11.97 -23.20
C LEU A 84 -16.64 -12.96 -22.05
N ALA A 85 -15.88 -14.05 -22.25
CA ALA A 85 -15.61 -15.03 -21.21
C ALA A 85 -14.81 -14.43 -20.05
N GLY A 86 -13.84 -13.57 -20.34
CA GLY A 86 -13.12 -12.79 -19.33
C GLY A 86 -14.07 -11.93 -18.51
N GLY A 87 -14.90 -11.12 -19.17
CA GLY A 87 -15.86 -10.24 -18.49
C GLY A 87 -16.93 -10.99 -17.68
N LEU A 88 -17.44 -12.11 -18.18
CA LEU A 88 -18.42 -12.95 -17.48
C LEU A 88 -17.80 -13.75 -16.34
N ALA A 89 -16.58 -14.26 -16.51
CA ALA A 89 -15.86 -14.95 -15.44
C ALA A 89 -15.57 -13.99 -14.29
N VAL A 90 -15.14 -12.77 -14.62
CA VAL A 90 -15.00 -11.63 -13.70
C VAL A 90 -16.33 -11.40 -12.97
N ALA A 91 -17.44 -11.18 -13.67
CA ALA A 91 -18.76 -10.99 -13.04
C ALA A 91 -19.25 -12.18 -12.17
N ALA A 92 -19.00 -13.42 -12.58
CA ALA A 92 -19.48 -14.62 -11.91
C ALA A 92 -18.62 -15.02 -10.69
N THR A 93 -17.34 -14.67 -10.67
CA THR A 93 -16.46 -14.91 -9.51
C THR A 93 -16.42 -13.72 -8.55
N GLY A 94 -17.35 -12.76 -8.67
CA GLY A 94 -17.35 -11.53 -7.87
C GLY A 94 -16.19 -10.58 -8.20
N GLY A 95 -15.49 -10.84 -9.31
CA GLY A 95 -14.52 -9.91 -9.87
C GLY A 95 -15.28 -8.76 -10.50
N ALA A 96 -15.44 -7.65 -9.81
CA ALA A 96 -14.82 -6.49 -10.40
C ALA A 96 -13.32 -6.70 -10.18
N ALA A 97 -12.48 -6.25 -11.09
CA ALA A 97 -11.22 -5.71 -10.61
C ALA A 97 -11.61 -4.50 -9.74
N THR A 98 -12.04 -4.77 -8.51
CA THR A 98 -11.65 -3.92 -7.42
C THR A 98 -10.14 -4.00 -7.49
N GLU A 99 -9.51 -2.94 -8.01
CA GLU A 99 -8.32 -2.43 -7.36
C GLU A 99 -8.50 -2.70 -5.88
N GLY A 100 -7.54 -3.38 -5.25
CA GLY A 100 -7.66 -3.74 -3.86
C GLY A 100 -7.81 -2.51 -2.96
N GLU A 101 -9.02 -1.98 -2.86
CA GLU A 101 -9.65 -1.56 -1.61
C GLU A 101 -9.97 -2.83 -0.80
N GLY A 102 -8.90 -3.58 -0.54
CA GLY A 102 -8.82 -4.52 0.56
C GLY A 102 -8.41 -3.72 1.77
N GLY A 103 -9.42 -3.23 2.50
CA GLY A 103 -9.31 -2.65 3.83
C GLY A 103 -8.62 -1.30 3.88
N GLY A 104 -9.23 -0.32 4.55
CA GLY A 104 -8.58 0.91 4.99
C GLY A 104 -7.51 0.67 6.06
N GLY A 105 -6.64 -0.32 5.85
CA GLY A 105 -5.47 -0.61 6.67
C GLY A 105 -4.23 0.00 6.04
N THR A 106 -3.41 0.62 6.87
CA THR A 106 -2.11 1.20 6.53
C THR A 106 -1.25 0.23 5.71
N GLU A 107 -0.66 0.69 4.60
CA GLU A 107 0.31 -0.09 3.80
C GLU A 107 1.70 0.53 3.94
N VAL A 108 2.69 -0.29 4.31
CA VAL A 108 4.11 0.08 4.40
C VAL A 108 4.93 -0.70 3.37
N THR A 109 6.11 -0.20 3.01
CA THR A 109 6.99 -0.85 2.03
C THR A 109 8.29 -1.32 2.66
N ILE A 110 8.70 -2.56 2.34
CA ILE A 110 10.03 -3.11 2.67
C ILE A 110 10.71 -3.54 1.37
N VAL A 111 11.93 -3.06 1.13
CA VAL A 111 12.72 -3.39 -0.05
C VAL A 111 13.96 -4.20 0.35
N ALA A 112 14.12 -5.39 -0.24
CA ALA A 112 15.36 -6.15 -0.16
C ALA A 112 16.24 -5.81 -1.38
N ALA A 113 17.42 -5.24 -1.12
CA ALA A 113 18.41 -4.92 -2.12
C ALA A 113 19.83 -5.03 -1.54
N ASN A 114 20.74 -5.62 -2.30
CA ASN A 114 22.11 -5.90 -1.91
C ASN A 114 22.22 -6.75 -0.63
N ILE A 115 21.34 -7.75 -0.45
CA ILE A 115 21.32 -8.60 0.75
C ILE A 115 21.16 -7.75 2.04
N ALA A 116 20.31 -6.72 1.95
CA ALA A 116 19.92 -5.86 3.05
C ALA A 116 18.47 -5.41 2.89
N PHE A 117 17.78 -5.15 4.00
CA PHE A 117 16.56 -4.36 3.97
C PHE A 117 16.95 -2.90 3.86
N GLN A 118 16.38 -2.17 2.90
CA GLN A 118 16.64 -0.73 2.78
C GLN A 118 15.99 0.05 3.93
N GLN A 119 14.80 -0.37 4.36
CA GLN A 119 14.13 0.14 5.55
C GLN A 119 14.59 -0.72 6.72
N ALA A 120 15.48 -0.20 7.56
CA ALA A 120 15.88 -0.87 8.81
C ALA A 120 14.83 -0.67 9.92
N GLU A 121 14.00 0.37 9.80
CA GLU A 121 12.94 0.71 10.73
C GLU A 121 11.68 1.11 9.96
N ILE A 122 10.50 0.67 10.43
CA ILE A 122 9.19 1.08 9.91
C ILE A 122 8.21 1.28 11.07
N THR A 123 7.21 2.14 10.89
CA THR A 123 6.14 2.37 11.87
C THR A 123 4.80 1.91 11.30
N VAL A 124 4.02 1.19 12.10
CA VAL A 124 2.73 0.61 11.71
C VAL A 124 1.73 0.81 12.84
N PRO A 125 0.41 0.77 12.57
CA PRO A 125 -0.57 0.79 13.63
C PRO A 125 -0.53 -0.52 14.44
N ALA A 126 -0.54 -0.41 15.76
CA ALA A 126 -0.76 -1.54 16.68
C ALA A 126 -2.25 -1.80 16.84
N GLY A 127 -2.59 -3.04 17.21
CA GLY A 127 -3.97 -3.46 17.48
C GLY A 127 -4.83 -3.68 16.22
N GLU A 128 -4.34 -3.33 15.03
CA GLU A 128 -5.05 -3.56 13.77
C GLU A 128 -4.17 -4.21 12.68
N PRO A 129 -4.75 -5.05 11.80
CA PRO A 129 -4.03 -5.59 10.66
C PRO A 129 -3.54 -4.49 9.71
N PHE A 130 -2.37 -4.70 9.11
CA PHE A 130 -1.78 -3.78 8.14
C PHE A 130 -1.19 -4.56 6.97
N ARG A 131 -0.73 -3.85 5.94
CA ARG A 131 -0.12 -4.45 4.75
C ARG A 131 1.35 -4.11 4.62
N ILE A 132 2.16 -5.10 4.22
CA ILE A 132 3.55 -4.87 3.79
C ILE A 132 3.65 -5.14 2.30
N ARG A 133 4.00 -4.12 1.52
CA ARG A 133 4.49 -4.26 0.15
C ARG A 133 5.97 -4.63 0.17
N PHE A 134 6.26 -5.92 0.02
CA PHE A 134 7.63 -6.43 -0.01
C PHE A 134 8.17 -6.48 -1.45
N ARG A 135 9.31 -5.82 -1.68
CA ARG A 135 9.98 -5.76 -2.99
C ARG A 135 11.35 -6.41 -2.92
N ASN A 136 11.51 -7.55 -3.56
CA ASN A 136 12.81 -8.18 -3.71
C ASN A 136 13.45 -7.70 -5.03
N GLN A 137 14.50 -6.87 -4.94
CA GLN A 137 15.24 -6.34 -6.10
C GLN A 137 16.48 -7.18 -6.46
N ASP A 138 16.88 -8.12 -5.60
CA ASP A 138 18.09 -8.91 -5.80
C ASP A 138 17.81 -10.06 -6.78
N ALA A 139 18.33 -9.91 -8.01
CA ALA A 139 18.09 -10.87 -9.08
C ALA A 139 18.64 -12.28 -8.73
N GLY A 140 17.75 -13.27 -8.72
CA GLY A 140 18.09 -14.66 -8.42
C GLY A 140 18.32 -14.95 -6.93
N VAL A 141 18.15 -13.96 -6.05
CA VAL A 141 18.33 -14.11 -4.60
C VAL A 141 16.96 -14.24 -3.95
N GLN A 142 16.87 -15.14 -2.98
CA GLN A 142 15.65 -15.40 -2.22
C GLN A 142 15.61 -14.56 -0.95
N HIS A 143 14.46 -13.95 -0.67
CA HIS A 143 14.22 -13.21 0.56
C HIS A 143 12.80 -13.45 1.05
N ASN A 144 12.59 -13.25 2.36
CA ASN A 144 11.28 -13.13 2.97
C ASN A 144 11.30 -12.07 4.07
N VAL A 145 10.14 -11.91 4.73
CA VAL A 145 9.98 -11.11 5.95
C VAL A 145 9.30 -12.01 6.98
N GLU A 146 9.98 -12.33 8.08
CA GLU A 146 9.33 -12.87 9.29
C GLU A 146 9.32 -11.78 10.37
N ILE A 147 8.25 -11.67 11.14
CA ILE A 147 8.09 -10.68 12.22
C ILE A 147 7.99 -11.42 13.55
N PHE A 148 8.63 -10.90 14.60
CA PHE A 148 8.71 -11.49 15.93
C PHE A 148 7.96 -10.63 16.95
N ALA A 149 7.54 -11.22 18.08
CA ALA A 149 6.71 -10.56 19.08
C ALA A 149 7.41 -9.44 19.89
N GLY A 150 8.73 -9.29 19.75
CA GLY A 150 9.52 -8.29 20.49
C GLY A 150 10.70 -7.78 19.68
N ALA A 151 11.49 -6.88 20.28
CA ALA A 151 12.59 -6.16 19.62
C ALA A 151 13.76 -7.05 19.15
N GLU A 152 13.77 -8.33 19.49
CA GLU A 152 14.81 -9.28 19.10
C GLU A 152 14.22 -10.43 18.27
N VAL A 153 15.04 -10.97 17.36
CA VAL A 153 14.73 -12.19 16.60
C VAL A 153 14.82 -13.41 17.54
N ALA A 154 13.76 -13.64 18.31
CA ALA A 154 13.69 -14.70 19.30
C ALA A 154 12.31 -15.38 19.33
N GLY A 155 12.32 -16.71 19.46
CA GLY A 155 11.10 -17.52 19.49
C GLY A 155 10.48 -17.75 18.13
N ASP A 156 9.20 -18.12 18.11
CA ASP A 156 8.43 -18.31 16.88
C ASP A 156 7.97 -16.96 16.31
N PRO A 157 8.04 -16.75 14.99
CA PRO A 157 7.52 -15.54 14.36
C PRO A 157 6.00 -15.43 14.54
N VAL A 158 5.54 -14.21 14.79
CA VAL A 158 4.11 -13.83 14.79
C VAL A 158 3.57 -13.69 13.36
N PHE A 159 4.46 -13.50 12.37
CA PHE A 159 4.13 -13.49 10.95
C PHE A 159 5.27 -14.11 10.12
N LYS A 160 4.92 -14.86 9.07
CA LYS A 160 5.87 -15.48 8.13
C LYS A 160 5.45 -15.21 6.69
N GLY A 161 6.21 -14.34 6.01
CA GLY A 161 6.08 -14.13 4.57
C GLY A 161 6.66 -15.28 3.76
N GLU A 162 6.13 -15.49 2.56
CA GLU A 162 6.66 -16.48 1.61
C GLU A 162 8.10 -16.13 1.19
N ILE A 163 8.91 -17.16 0.92
CA ILE A 163 10.25 -16.97 0.36
C ILE A 163 10.12 -16.74 -1.14
N VAL A 164 10.53 -15.56 -1.61
CA VAL A 164 10.37 -15.15 -3.00
C VAL A 164 11.70 -14.82 -3.67
N THR A 165 11.87 -15.25 -4.92
CA THR A 165 13.07 -14.99 -5.73
C THR A 165 12.92 -13.68 -6.50
N GLY A 166 13.89 -12.78 -6.36
CA GLY A 166 13.89 -11.49 -7.05
C GLY A 166 14.30 -11.59 -8.53
N PRO A 167 13.95 -10.59 -9.37
CA PRO A 167 13.13 -9.42 -9.04
C PRO A 167 11.64 -9.75 -8.96
N THR A 168 10.98 -9.39 -7.85
CA THR A 168 9.54 -9.64 -7.66
C THR A 168 8.97 -8.72 -6.57
N GLU A 169 7.65 -8.67 -6.49
CA GLU A 169 6.89 -7.93 -5.48
C GLU A 169 5.73 -8.78 -4.97
N VAL A 170 5.51 -8.75 -3.66
CA VAL A 170 4.38 -9.40 -2.98
C VAL A 170 3.82 -8.44 -1.94
N VAL A 171 2.50 -8.42 -1.79
CA VAL A 171 1.83 -7.71 -0.69
C VAL A 171 1.41 -8.73 0.35
N TYR A 172 1.92 -8.56 1.57
CA TYR A 172 1.55 -9.37 2.72
C TYR A 172 0.44 -8.69 3.52
N GLU A 173 -0.56 -9.46 3.93
CA GLU A 173 -1.50 -9.07 4.98
C GLU A 173 -0.93 -9.51 6.33
N VAL A 174 -0.53 -8.55 7.14
CA VAL A 174 0.06 -8.81 8.46
C VAL A 174 -1.05 -8.65 9.51
N PRO A 175 -1.24 -9.64 10.40
CA PRO A 175 -2.15 -9.52 11.53
C PRO A 175 -1.82 -8.31 12.41
N ALA A 176 -2.78 -7.91 13.23
CA ALA A 176 -2.53 -6.91 14.28
C ALA A 176 -1.32 -7.31 15.13
N LEU A 177 -0.39 -6.38 15.29
CA LEU A 177 0.71 -6.50 16.23
C LEU A 177 0.30 -5.86 17.55
N GLU A 178 0.78 -6.42 18.66
CA GLU A 178 0.72 -5.75 19.95
C GLU A 178 1.54 -4.44 19.87
N PRO A 179 1.24 -3.44 20.70
CA PRO A 179 2.05 -2.23 20.71
C PRO A 179 3.47 -2.48 21.23
N GLY A 180 4.44 -1.83 20.58
CA GLY A 180 5.86 -1.93 20.90
C GLY A 180 6.74 -2.26 19.70
N ASP A 181 7.97 -2.64 19.98
CA ASP A 181 8.96 -2.97 18.98
C ASP A 181 8.91 -4.46 18.61
N HIS A 182 8.89 -4.72 17.31
CA HIS A 182 8.87 -6.06 16.71
C HIS A 182 10.04 -6.20 15.73
N ALA A 183 10.98 -7.09 16.02
CA ALA A 183 12.03 -7.40 15.06
C ALA A 183 11.42 -8.05 13.82
N PHE A 184 11.96 -7.73 12.65
CA PHE A 184 11.72 -8.49 11.44
C PHE A 184 13.02 -8.94 10.81
N ASN A 185 13.03 -10.13 10.21
CA ASN A 185 14.23 -10.71 9.61
C ASN A 185 13.96 -11.36 8.25
N CYS A 186 15.04 -11.67 7.53
CA CYS A 186 15.04 -12.61 6.42
C CYS A 186 15.65 -13.94 6.89
N VAL A 187 14.93 -15.05 6.74
CA VAL A 187 15.42 -16.38 7.17
C VAL A 187 16.57 -16.90 6.30
N ILE A 188 16.65 -16.45 5.03
CA ILE A 188 17.72 -16.84 4.11
C ILE A 188 19.03 -16.12 4.48
N HIS A 189 18.93 -14.89 4.97
CA HIS A 189 20.08 -14.03 5.30
C HIS A 189 19.91 -13.50 6.73
N PRO A 190 20.30 -14.27 7.76
CA PRO A 190 20.01 -13.93 9.16
C PRO A 190 20.56 -12.59 9.66
N ASN A 191 21.51 -11.99 8.95
CA ASN A 191 22.04 -10.65 9.24
C ASN A 191 21.17 -9.52 8.69
N MET A 192 20.16 -9.82 7.87
CA MET A 192 19.15 -8.87 7.40
C MET A 192 18.05 -8.78 8.44
N GLN A 193 18.10 -7.73 9.25
CA GLN A 193 17.14 -7.48 10.31
C GLN A 193 16.72 -6.01 10.30
N GLY A 194 15.53 -5.75 10.83
CA GLY A 194 15.05 -4.41 11.13
C GLY A 194 14.03 -4.45 12.26
N VAL A 195 13.48 -3.28 12.59
CA VAL A 195 12.49 -3.12 13.66
C VAL A 195 11.21 -2.51 13.10
N ILE A 196 10.08 -3.05 13.51
CA ILE A 196 8.75 -2.46 13.33
C ILE A 196 8.36 -1.82 14.65
N HIS A 197 8.05 -0.53 14.64
CA HIS A 197 7.41 0.16 15.74
C HIS A 197 5.89 0.08 15.54
N ALA A 198 5.25 -0.86 16.23
CA ALA A 198 3.80 -0.96 16.28
C ALA A 198 3.28 0.05 17.31
N VAL A 199 2.65 1.12 16.81
CA VAL A 199 2.14 2.21 17.64
C VAL A 199 0.62 2.19 17.64
N GLU A 200 0.00 2.20 18.81
CA GLU A 200 -1.47 2.23 18.92
C GLU A 200 -2.05 3.35 18.03
N ALA A 201 -2.96 2.98 17.13
CA ALA A 201 -3.73 3.93 16.37
C ALA A 201 -4.68 4.67 17.34
N GLY A 202 -4.24 5.82 17.87
CA GLY A 202 -5.07 6.78 18.61
C GLY A 202 -5.95 6.17 19.72
N GLY A 203 -5.36 5.48 20.71
CA GLY A 203 -6.17 4.63 21.60
C GLY A 203 -5.79 4.51 23.07
N GLY A 204 -4.73 5.13 23.59
CA GLY A 204 -4.37 4.93 25.01
C GLY A 204 -3.34 5.87 25.63
N GLY A 205 -2.70 6.72 24.83
CA GLY A 205 -1.86 7.80 25.35
C GLY A 205 -2.69 8.91 26.01
N PRO A 206 -2.07 9.79 26.81
CA PRO A 206 -2.73 10.99 27.31
C PRO A 206 -3.42 11.75 26.17
N ARG A 207 -4.71 11.98 26.37
CA ARG A 207 -5.53 12.81 25.50
C ARG A 207 -5.55 14.22 26.07
N LEU A 208 -5.28 15.20 25.22
CA LEU A 208 -5.47 16.61 25.54
C LEU A 208 -6.26 17.29 24.43
N THR A 209 -7.02 18.31 24.77
CA THR A 209 -7.78 19.12 23.81
C THR A 209 -7.06 20.43 23.57
N VAL A 210 -6.90 20.80 22.31
CA VAL A 210 -6.50 22.16 21.89
C VAL A 210 -7.60 22.70 21.00
N LYS A 211 -7.96 23.96 21.22
CA LYS A 211 -8.99 24.65 20.44
C LYS A 211 -8.36 25.78 19.64
N ALA A 212 -8.82 25.97 18.42
CA ALA A 212 -8.58 27.19 17.65
C ALA A 212 -9.87 28.02 17.64
N GLU A 213 -9.80 29.24 18.17
CA GLU A 213 -10.89 30.21 18.16
C GLU A 213 -10.32 31.64 18.07
N ASN A 214 -10.92 32.47 17.23
CA ASN A 214 -10.50 33.85 16.97
C ASN A 214 -9.05 33.97 16.45
N ILE A 215 -8.60 33.04 15.60
CA ILE A 215 -7.23 32.98 15.06
C ILE A 215 -6.19 32.92 16.21
N ALA A 216 -6.51 32.14 17.24
CA ALA A 216 -5.63 31.85 18.37
C ALA A 216 -5.87 30.42 18.85
N PHE A 217 -4.81 29.78 19.37
CA PHE A 217 -4.99 28.57 20.17
C PHE A 217 -5.48 28.97 21.57
N ASP A 218 -6.27 28.11 22.21
CA ASP A 218 -6.70 28.31 23.60
C ASP A 218 -5.58 28.11 24.64
N THR A 219 -4.43 27.61 24.19
CA THR A 219 -3.22 27.42 24.98
C THR A 219 -1.97 27.86 24.22
N ASP A 220 -0.96 28.36 24.93
CA ASP A 220 0.41 28.58 24.46
C ASP A 220 1.36 27.43 24.85
N ARG A 221 0.84 26.41 25.55
CA ARG A 221 1.61 25.29 26.08
C ARG A 221 0.87 23.95 25.91
N ILE A 222 1.57 22.97 25.37
CA ILE A 222 1.11 21.57 25.30
C ILE A 222 2.05 20.72 26.15
N GLU A 223 1.51 19.84 27.01
CA GLU A 223 2.32 18.92 27.82
C GLU A 223 2.05 17.48 27.40
N LEU A 224 3.11 16.78 27.00
CA LEU A 224 3.04 15.39 26.56
C LEU A 224 3.97 14.51 27.43
N PRO A 225 3.64 13.22 27.63
CA PRO A 225 4.59 12.26 28.19
C PRO A 225 5.76 12.01 27.24
N ALA A 226 6.96 11.86 27.80
CA ALA A 226 8.13 11.42 27.05
C ALA A 226 8.00 9.99 26.54
N ASP A 227 8.55 9.75 25.35
CA ASP A 227 8.70 8.46 24.69
C ASP A 227 7.38 7.66 24.59
N THR A 228 6.25 8.36 24.58
CA THR A 228 4.91 7.77 24.55
C THR A 228 4.06 8.47 23.48
N PRO A 229 3.37 7.72 22.59
CA PRO A 229 2.43 8.34 21.65
C PRO A 229 1.33 9.10 22.39
N SER A 230 0.90 10.22 21.83
CA SER A 230 -0.13 11.08 22.43
C SER A 230 -1.22 11.43 21.43
N THR A 231 -2.40 11.82 21.93
CA THR A 231 -3.50 12.26 21.05
C THR A 231 -3.90 13.68 21.40
N ILE A 232 -3.84 14.57 20.41
CA ILE A 232 -4.40 15.91 20.51
C ILE A 232 -5.78 15.90 19.84
N VAL A 233 -6.82 16.11 20.64
CA VAL A 233 -8.17 16.39 20.13
C VAL A 233 -8.20 17.86 19.73
N PHE A 234 -8.12 18.12 18.43
CA PHE A 234 -8.09 19.48 17.91
C PHE A 234 -9.49 19.94 17.50
N GLU A 235 -10.00 20.98 18.17
CA GLU A 235 -11.27 21.63 17.87
C GLU A 235 -11.02 22.93 17.12
N ASN A 236 -11.30 22.97 15.82
CA ASN A 236 -11.29 24.22 15.07
C ASN A 236 -12.69 24.84 15.15
N LEU A 237 -12.85 25.94 15.89
CA LEU A 237 -14.12 26.65 16.06
C LEU A 237 -14.30 27.82 15.08
N ASP A 238 -13.25 28.21 14.36
CA ASP A 238 -13.27 29.35 13.43
C ASP A 238 -13.92 28.96 12.08
N ALA A 239 -15.16 29.42 11.88
CA ALA A 239 -15.94 29.08 10.70
C ALA A 239 -15.30 29.54 9.39
N GLY A 240 -15.02 28.58 8.49
CA GLY A 240 -14.41 28.84 7.18
C GLY A 240 -12.91 29.11 7.23
N VAL A 241 -12.27 29.02 8.39
CA VAL A 241 -10.82 29.24 8.57
C VAL A 241 -10.12 27.89 8.76
N GLN A 242 -8.97 27.71 8.11
CA GLN A 242 -8.17 26.50 8.24
C GLN A 242 -7.17 26.62 9.38
N HIS A 243 -7.05 25.55 10.17
CA HIS A 243 -6.03 25.43 11.20
C HIS A 243 -5.48 24.01 11.24
N ASN A 244 -4.27 23.89 11.78
CA ASN A 244 -3.66 22.62 12.18
C ASN A 244 -2.71 22.87 13.35
N ILE A 245 -2.17 21.80 13.89
CA ILE A 245 -1.04 21.82 14.83
C ILE A 245 0.12 21.09 14.16
N ALA A 246 1.26 21.75 14.05
CA ALA A 246 2.52 21.16 13.63
C ALA A 246 3.59 21.40 14.70
N ILE A 247 4.37 20.36 15.04
CA ILE A 247 5.41 20.36 16.08
C ILE A 247 6.77 20.26 15.40
N TYR A 248 7.70 21.08 15.84
CA TYR A 248 9.05 21.24 15.30
C TYR A 248 10.08 21.14 16.43
N ALA A 249 11.33 20.83 16.07
CA ALA A 249 12.44 20.84 17.03
C ALA A 249 12.56 22.19 17.73
N ASP A 250 12.40 23.29 16.99
CA ASP A 250 12.47 24.66 17.47
C ASP A 250 11.70 25.63 16.54
N ASP A 251 11.75 26.93 16.85
CA ASP A 251 11.07 27.99 16.11
C ASP A 251 11.70 28.32 14.74
N THR A 252 12.80 27.65 14.36
CA THR A 252 13.39 27.79 13.02
C THR A 252 12.57 27.10 11.94
N LEU A 253 11.66 26.20 12.35
CA LEU A 253 10.81 25.38 11.49
C LEU A 253 11.58 24.43 10.55
N ALA A 254 12.87 24.20 10.81
CA ALA A 254 13.74 23.41 9.94
C ALA A 254 13.48 21.90 10.05
N GLU A 255 13.17 21.41 11.25
CA GLU A 255 12.94 20.00 11.55
C GLU A 255 11.51 19.78 12.05
N VAL A 256 10.73 19.03 11.27
CA VAL A 256 9.33 18.69 11.58
C VAL A 256 9.30 17.38 12.35
N LEU A 257 8.70 17.39 13.54
CA LEU A 257 8.52 16.20 14.39
C LEU A 257 7.10 15.63 14.26
N PHE A 258 6.10 16.49 14.02
CA PHE A 258 4.72 16.10 13.77
C PHE A 258 4.02 17.16 12.92
N LYS A 259 3.11 16.75 12.04
CA LYS A 259 2.31 17.69 11.24
C LYS A 259 0.89 17.17 11.07
N GLY A 260 -0.06 17.81 11.75
CA GLY A 260 -1.48 17.53 11.61
C GLY A 260 -2.05 18.03 10.28
N GLU A 261 -3.11 17.37 9.80
CA GLU A 261 -3.87 17.80 8.62
C GLU A 261 -4.50 19.19 8.84
N LEU A 262 -4.50 20.04 7.80
CA LEU A 262 -5.24 21.30 7.81
C LEU A 262 -6.75 21.05 7.71
N VAL A 263 -7.48 21.44 8.74
CA VAL A 263 -8.94 21.25 8.82
C VAL A 263 -9.67 22.59 8.81
N THR A 264 -10.77 22.68 8.06
CA THR A 264 -11.62 23.89 7.99
C THR A 264 -12.69 23.85 9.08
N GLY A 265 -12.77 24.89 9.91
CA GLY A 265 -13.74 24.98 11.00
C GLY A 265 -15.17 25.32 10.51
N PRO A 266 -16.21 25.02 11.31
CA PRO A 266 -16.16 24.33 12.60
C PRO A 266 -16.01 22.81 12.44
N THR A 267 -15.03 22.20 13.10
CA THR A 267 -14.80 20.74 13.08
C THR A 267 -13.93 20.27 14.25
N THR A 268 -13.95 18.96 14.52
CA THR A 268 -13.07 18.30 15.48
C THR A 268 -12.32 17.17 14.78
N VAL A 269 -11.02 17.07 15.01
CA VAL A 269 -10.15 16.00 14.48
C VAL A 269 -9.23 15.48 15.59
N GLU A 270 -8.86 14.21 15.55
CA GLU A 270 -7.84 13.65 16.44
C GLU A 270 -6.50 13.56 15.71
N TYR A 271 -5.48 14.17 16.28
CA TYR A 271 -4.09 14.10 15.80
C TYR A 271 -3.31 13.10 16.64
N ALA A 272 -2.79 12.05 15.98
CA ALA A 272 -1.89 11.08 16.59
C ALA A 272 -0.44 11.61 16.53
N VAL A 273 0.04 12.09 17.68
CA VAL A 273 1.41 12.57 17.84
C VAL A 273 2.32 11.38 18.14
N PRO A 274 3.38 11.14 17.36
CA PRO A 274 4.33 10.06 17.64
C PRO A 274 5.05 10.27 18.98
N PRO A 275 5.65 9.23 19.57
CA PRO A 275 6.54 9.38 20.72
C PRO A 275 7.60 10.46 20.46
N LEU A 276 7.73 11.40 21.38
CA LEU A 276 8.79 12.41 21.36
C LEU A 276 9.72 12.17 22.55
N PRO A 277 11.05 12.33 22.39
CA PRO A 277 11.97 12.34 23.52
C PRO A 277 11.64 13.44 24.53
N ALA A 278 12.08 13.28 25.78
CA ALA A 278 11.96 14.36 26.76
C ALA A 278 12.69 15.63 26.29
N GLY A 279 12.02 16.78 26.34
CA GLY A 279 12.53 18.03 25.82
C GLY A 279 11.48 19.14 25.71
N GLU A 280 11.91 20.30 25.23
CA GLU A 280 11.03 21.40 24.83
C GLU A 280 11.08 21.56 23.32
N TYR A 281 9.91 21.74 22.72
CA TYR A 281 9.70 21.83 21.27
C TYR A 281 8.79 23.00 20.94
N TYR A 282 8.70 23.35 19.66
CA TYR A 282 7.85 24.44 19.18
C TYR A 282 6.62 23.88 18.46
N PHE A 283 5.43 24.42 18.72
CA PHE A 283 4.26 24.14 17.88
C PHE A 283 3.67 25.40 17.28
N HIS A 284 3.12 25.30 16.06
CA HIS A 284 2.40 26.38 15.42
C HIS A 284 1.35 25.90 14.41
N CYS A 285 0.51 26.84 13.97
CA CYS A 285 -0.38 26.66 12.83
C CYS A 285 0.31 27.11 11.53
N ASP A 286 0.37 26.23 10.53
CA ASP A 286 1.09 26.49 9.27
C ASP A 286 0.57 27.71 8.50
N VAL A 287 -0.75 27.93 8.55
CA VAL A 287 -1.42 29.00 7.78
C VAL A 287 -1.60 30.30 8.58
N HIS A 288 -1.30 30.26 9.90
CA HIS A 288 -1.33 31.41 10.79
C HIS A 288 -0.05 31.44 11.64
N PRO A 289 1.08 31.95 11.12
CA PRO A 289 2.38 31.85 11.79
C PRO A 289 2.45 32.49 13.20
N ASN A 290 1.52 33.41 13.51
CA ASN A 290 1.42 34.02 14.85
C ASN A 290 0.67 33.15 15.88
N MET A 291 0.08 32.04 15.45
CA MET A 291 -0.56 31.05 16.33
C MET A 291 0.46 29.97 16.66
N ASN A 292 1.11 30.09 17.82
CA ASN A 292 2.20 29.22 18.21
C ASN A 292 2.33 29.10 19.74
N GLY A 293 3.20 28.19 20.17
CA GLY A 293 3.51 27.96 21.57
C GLY A 293 4.60 26.91 21.75
N THR A 294 4.73 26.40 22.97
CA THR A 294 5.73 25.42 23.37
C THR A 294 5.09 24.06 23.66
N VAL A 295 5.70 22.98 23.17
CA VAL A 295 5.39 21.62 23.62
C VAL A 295 6.45 21.19 24.62
N VAL A 296 6.05 20.80 25.83
CA VAL A 296 6.96 20.23 26.82
C VAL A 296 6.69 18.74 26.95
N VAL A 297 7.74 17.97 26.74
CA VAL A 297 7.72 16.52 26.78
C VAL A 297 8.54 16.06 27.97
N GLY A 298 7.91 15.35 28.91
CA GLY A 298 8.57 14.97 30.15
C GLY A 298 7.89 13.81 30.86
N ALA A 299 8.36 13.47 32.07
CA ALA A 299 7.69 12.49 32.91
C ALA A 299 6.27 13.00 33.22
N GLY A 300 5.26 12.35 32.66
CA GLY A 300 3.88 12.81 32.73
C GLY A 300 3.46 13.13 34.16
N ALA A 301 2.88 14.31 34.38
CA ALA A 301 2.19 14.61 35.61
C ALA A 301 1.03 13.62 35.77
N SER A 302 1.25 12.56 36.55
CA SER A 302 0.17 11.76 37.12
C SER A 302 -0.80 12.72 37.79
N GLY A 303 -2.06 12.70 37.34
CA GLY A 303 -3.03 13.78 37.53
C GLY A 303 -3.10 14.38 38.94
N ALA A 304 -3.02 15.71 39.01
CA ALA A 304 -3.46 16.47 40.17
C ALA A 304 -4.96 16.80 40.01
N THR A 305 -5.82 15.86 40.40
CA THR A 305 -7.16 16.22 40.89
C THR A 305 -7.02 16.64 42.35
N GLY A 306 -7.50 17.83 42.72
CA GLY A 306 -7.52 18.23 44.12
C GLY A 306 -7.60 19.73 44.35
N ALA A 307 -8.81 20.26 44.29
CA ALA A 307 -9.15 21.60 44.73
C ALA A 307 -8.65 21.90 46.15
N THR A 308 -8.06 23.08 46.34
CA THR A 308 -8.14 23.79 47.63
C THR A 308 -8.60 25.22 47.34
N GLY A 309 -9.89 25.47 47.58
CA GLY A 309 -10.43 26.82 47.67
C GLY A 309 -9.83 27.57 48.88
N PRO A 310 -9.94 28.91 48.90
CA PRO A 310 -9.35 29.71 49.95
C PRO A 310 -10.24 29.68 51.20
N THR A 311 -9.65 29.38 52.36
CA THR A 311 -10.22 29.77 53.65
C THR A 311 -9.20 30.61 54.42
N GLY A 312 -9.49 31.92 54.49
CA GLY A 312 -9.42 32.71 55.71
C GLY A 312 -8.05 33.08 56.30
N GLY A 313 -7.76 34.39 56.28
CA GLY A 313 -6.77 35.08 57.08
C GLY A 313 -6.80 36.57 56.77
#